data_AF-A0A534YUP2-F1
#
_entry.id   AF-A0A534YUP2-F1
#
_cell.length_a   1.000
_cell.length_b   1.000
_cell.length_c   1.000
_cell.angle_alpha   90.00
_cell.angle_beta   90.00
_cell.angle_gamma   90.00
#
_symmetry.space_group_name_H-M   'P 1'
#
loop_
_entity.id
_entity.type
_entity.pdbx_description
1 polymer ?
#
loop_
_entity_poly.entity_id
_entity_poly.type
_entity_poly.pdbx_seq_one_letter_code
_entity_poly.pdbx_strand_id
1 'polypeptide(L)'
;MATVKQFEGKLPERIVRRLLDLEEEVDAVAAKVEAALTTTLPRPISFRFQHAAIGDVLTAEERAQSVSFVTRYENLPLHGTVELSEREGRWYIANMPLLRYVLNDYRPLTQNKRDADYYQNVHNTWYGFLQETDPSRGLSVRVLDTSDEDVTTIFSKWISERNRAITAVLRSLECDYLYNGILQHSDVRFAERFLKDYVSGELNYFLWKHMHAFDMLREMLEPYHRLLSILTFPKLGPL
;
A
#
# COMPACT_ATOMS: atom_id res chain seq x y z
N MET A 1 7.05 -15.10 -3.87
CA MET A 1 7.76 -14.57 -2.68
C MET A 1 8.90 -15.49 -2.32
N ALA A 2 10.06 -14.92 -2.05
CA ALA A 2 11.22 -15.60 -1.52
C ALA A 2 10.95 -15.87 -0.02
N THR A 3 10.51 -17.08 0.32
CA THR A 3 10.29 -17.48 1.73
C THR A 3 11.64 -17.71 2.40
N VAL A 4 11.79 -17.39 3.69
CA VAL A 4 13.05 -17.60 4.44
C VAL A 4 13.57 -19.04 4.31
N LYS A 5 12.68 -20.00 4.06
CA LYS A 5 12.98 -21.38 3.68
C LYS A 5 14.03 -21.53 2.56
N GLN A 6 14.09 -20.61 1.62
CA GLN A 6 15.09 -20.66 0.53
C GLN A 6 16.54 -20.46 1.00
N PHE A 7 16.71 -19.95 2.21
CA PHE A 7 17.99 -19.64 2.86
C PHE A 7 18.40 -20.71 3.90
N GLU A 8 17.54 -21.68 4.19
CA GLU A 8 17.89 -22.81 5.06
C GLU A 8 19.12 -23.55 4.49
N GLY A 9 20.11 -23.80 5.35
CA GLY A 9 21.40 -24.40 4.96
C GLY A 9 22.36 -23.49 4.20
N LYS A 10 21.98 -22.23 3.89
CA LYS A 10 22.83 -21.23 3.23
C LYS A 10 23.26 -20.09 4.15
N LEU A 11 22.45 -19.76 5.14
CA LEU A 11 22.74 -18.72 6.13
C LEU A 11 23.05 -19.34 7.52
N PRO A 12 23.81 -18.64 8.37
CA PRO A 12 23.94 -18.99 9.79
C PRO A 12 22.58 -19.11 10.48
N GLU A 13 22.41 -20.13 11.33
CA GLU A 13 21.14 -20.44 12.01
C GLU A 13 20.55 -19.25 12.76
N ARG A 14 21.38 -18.42 13.40
CA ARG A 14 20.93 -17.20 14.08
C ARG A 14 20.22 -16.22 13.14
N ILE A 15 20.73 -16.06 11.92
CA ILE A 15 20.14 -15.15 10.93
C ILE A 15 18.84 -15.74 10.41
N VAL A 16 18.83 -17.04 10.08
CA VAL A 16 17.61 -17.74 9.66
C VAL A 16 16.51 -17.58 10.70
N ARG A 17 16.83 -17.84 11.98
CA ARG A 17 15.87 -17.70 13.08
C ARG A 17 15.35 -16.28 13.20
N ARG A 18 16.23 -15.27 13.11
CA ARG A 18 15.81 -13.86 13.17
C ARG A 18 14.89 -13.49 12.00
N LEU A 19 15.16 -14.00 10.80
CA LEU A 19 14.30 -13.78 9.65
C LEU A 19 12.94 -14.50 9.78
N LEU A 20 12.92 -15.71 10.33
CA LEU A 20 11.67 -16.43 10.65
C LEU A 20 10.83 -15.67 11.68
N ASP A 21 11.44 -15.16 12.76
CA ASP A 21 10.74 -14.35 13.75
C ASP A 21 10.08 -13.10 13.10
N LEU A 22 10.75 -12.49 12.12
CA LEU A 22 10.22 -11.33 11.39
C LEU A 22 9.11 -11.71 10.40
N GLU A 23 9.23 -12.85 9.72
CA GLU A 23 8.14 -13.39 8.90
C GLU A 23 6.90 -13.63 9.76
N GLU A 24 7.05 -14.25 10.94
CA GLU A 24 5.95 -14.45 11.89
C GLU A 24 5.32 -13.13 12.35
N GLU A 25 6.12 -12.08 12.58
CA GLU A 25 5.59 -10.75 12.89
C GLU A 25 4.74 -10.18 11.74
N VAL A 26 5.17 -10.33 10.49
CA VAL A 26 4.43 -9.86 9.30
C VAL A 26 3.19 -10.71 9.08
N ASP A 27 3.28 -12.03 9.21
CA ASP A 27 2.17 -12.96 9.08
C ASP A 27 1.11 -12.72 10.16
N ALA A 28 1.52 -12.37 11.38
CA ALA A 28 0.59 -11.97 12.44
C ALA A 28 -0.17 -10.68 12.10
N VAL A 29 0.43 -9.76 11.34
CA VAL A 29 -0.25 -8.57 10.81
C VAL A 29 -1.22 -8.98 9.70
N ALA A 30 -0.79 -9.83 8.77
CA ALA A 30 -1.62 -10.33 7.68
C ALA A 30 -2.86 -11.07 8.22
N ALA A 31 -2.69 -11.96 9.21
CA ALA A 31 -3.79 -12.68 9.84
C ALA A 31 -4.81 -11.74 10.52
N LYS A 32 -4.34 -10.66 11.17
CA LYS A 32 -5.23 -9.63 11.75
C LYS A 32 -6.01 -8.88 10.68
N VAL A 33 -5.36 -8.60 9.54
CA VAL A 33 -5.99 -7.96 8.38
C VAL A 33 -7.05 -8.88 7.80
N GLU A 34 -6.73 -10.14 7.52
CA GLU A 34 -7.66 -11.13 6.99
C GLU A 34 -8.88 -11.32 7.89
N ALA A 35 -8.67 -11.42 9.20
CA ALA A 35 -9.75 -11.52 10.17
C ALA A 35 -10.69 -10.29 10.19
N ALA A 36 -10.21 -9.13 9.74
CA ALA A 36 -11.00 -7.90 9.64
C ALA A 36 -11.81 -7.79 8.32
N LEU A 37 -11.50 -8.62 7.32
CA LEU A 37 -12.18 -8.67 6.02
C LEU A 37 -13.32 -9.69 6.05
N THR A 38 -14.48 -9.26 6.54
CA THR A 38 -15.63 -10.16 6.79
C THR A 38 -16.68 -10.14 5.68
N THR A 39 -16.69 -9.10 4.85
CA THR A 39 -17.72 -8.93 3.82
C THR A 39 -17.32 -9.71 2.58
N THR A 40 -18.16 -10.66 2.17
CA THR A 40 -18.04 -11.33 0.87
C THR A 40 -18.74 -10.49 -0.19
N LEU A 41 -17.99 -10.10 -1.21
CA LEU A 41 -18.53 -9.39 -2.36
C LEU A 41 -18.99 -10.41 -3.41
N PRO A 42 -20.22 -10.32 -3.95
CA PRO A 42 -20.60 -11.12 -5.11
C PRO A 42 -19.64 -10.84 -6.27
N ARG A 43 -19.33 -11.85 -7.07
CA ARG A 43 -18.41 -11.72 -8.21
C ARG A 43 -18.97 -12.46 -9.42
N PRO A 44 -18.78 -11.93 -10.64
CA PRO A 44 -18.24 -10.61 -10.98
C PRO A 44 -19.14 -9.43 -10.59
N ILE A 45 -18.57 -8.23 -10.54
CA ILE A 45 -19.30 -6.96 -10.37
C ILE A 45 -19.04 -6.04 -11.56
N SER A 46 -19.91 -5.07 -11.77
CA SER A 46 -19.71 -3.95 -12.70
C SER A 46 -19.95 -2.61 -12.00
N PHE A 47 -19.40 -1.55 -12.59
CA PHE A 47 -19.58 -0.18 -12.10
C PHE A 47 -20.39 0.63 -13.11
N ARG A 48 -21.44 1.29 -12.63
CA ARG A 48 -22.24 2.24 -13.39
C ARG A 48 -21.97 3.64 -12.86
N PHE A 49 -21.40 4.48 -13.72
CA PHE A 49 -21.07 5.88 -13.43
C PHE A 49 -22.20 6.77 -13.94
N GLN A 50 -22.70 7.66 -13.09
CA GLN A 50 -23.78 8.60 -13.41
C GLN A 50 -23.38 10.02 -13.03
N HIS A 51 -23.49 10.95 -13.98
CA HIS A 51 -23.19 12.37 -13.78
C HIS A 51 -24.17 13.22 -14.58
N ALA A 52 -24.83 14.14 -13.91
CA ALA A 52 -25.77 15.10 -14.48
C ALA A 52 -25.54 16.53 -13.94
N ALA A 53 -24.50 16.73 -13.12
CA ALA A 53 -24.15 18.05 -12.60
C ALA A 53 -23.54 18.93 -13.68
N ILE A 54 -23.69 20.25 -13.52
CA ILE A 54 -23.04 21.23 -14.41
C ILE A 54 -21.54 21.25 -14.11
N GLY A 55 -20.72 20.91 -15.11
CA GLY A 55 -19.26 20.92 -15.01
C GLY A 55 -18.63 19.57 -15.37
N ASP A 56 -17.36 19.43 -15.02
CA ASP A 56 -16.59 18.20 -15.26
C ASP A 56 -17.05 17.04 -14.36
N VAL A 57 -16.89 15.81 -14.86
CA VAL A 57 -17.18 14.56 -14.11
C VAL A 57 -16.38 14.47 -12.80
N LEU A 58 -15.13 14.98 -12.83
CA LEU A 58 -14.27 15.11 -11.66
C LEU A 58 -13.85 16.58 -11.54
N THR A 59 -13.82 17.09 -10.32
CA THR A 59 -13.16 18.35 -10.00
C THR A 59 -11.67 18.29 -10.34
N ALA A 60 -11.02 19.45 -10.45
CA ALA A 60 -9.59 19.51 -10.73
C ALA A 60 -8.74 18.77 -9.67
N GLU A 61 -9.16 18.84 -8.40
CA GLU A 61 -8.51 18.15 -7.28
C GLU A 61 -8.68 16.63 -7.39
N GLU A 62 -9.91 16.14 -7.61
CA GLU A 62 -10.18 14.70 -7.77
C GLU A 62 -9.47 14.13 -9.01
N ARG A 63 -9.38 14.91 -10.09
CA ARG A 63 -8.62 14.52 -11.28
C ARG A 63 -7.12 14.42 -10.98
N ALA A 64 -6.54 15.41 -10.31
CA ALA A 64 -5.13 15.41 -9.94
C ALA A 64 -4.82 14.25 -8.98
N GLN A 65 -5.69 13.99 -8.00
CA GLN A 65 -5.61 12.84 -7.11
C GLN A 65 -5.66 11.52 -7.89
N SER A 66 -6.62 11.36 -8.78
CA SER A 66 -6.79 10.15 -9.60
C SER A 66 -5.55 9.87 -10.45
N VAL A 67 -5.07 10.87 -11.21
CA VAL A 67 -3.86 10.76 -12.04
C VAL A 67 -2.63 10.44 -11.19
N SER A 68 -2.46 11.15 -10.06
CA SER A 68 -1.29 10.96 -9.20
C SER A 68 -1.28 9.56 -8.57
N PHE A 69 -2.41 9.10 -8.04
CA PHE A 69 -2.52 7.79 -7.43
C PHE A 69 -2.31 6.66 -8.44
N VAL A 70 -2.96 6.72 -9.61
CA VAL A 70 -2.81 5.70 -10.65
C VAL A 70 -1.37 5.64 -11.14
N THR A 71 -0.79 6.79 -11.48
CA THR A 71 0.61 6.85 -11.94
C THR A 71 1.55 6.31 -10.86
N ARG A 72 1.35 6.68 -9.59
CA ARG A 72 2.16 6.17 -8.49
C ARG A 72 2.02 4.66 -8.37
N TYR A 73 0.80 4.16 -8.30
CA TYR A 73 0.49 2.74 -8.11
C TYR A 73 1.07 1.87 -9.23
N GLU A 74 0.91 2.28 -10.49
CA GLU A 74 1.45 1.57 -11.66
C GLU A 74 2.98 1.50 -11.63
N ASN A 75 3.64 2.55 -11.10
CA ASN A 75 5.10 2.63 -10.99
C ASN A 75 5.65 2.08 -9.66
N LEU A 76 4.79 1.67 -8.72
CA LEU A 76 5.26 0.88 -7.59
C LEU A 76 5.91 -0.40 -8.15
N PRO A 77 6.98 -0.91 -7.54
CA PRO A 77 7.54 -2.21 -7.91
C PRO A 77 6.64 -3.35 -7.42
N LEU A 78 6.50 -4.39 -8.25
CA LEU A 78 5.55 -5.48 -8.02
C LEU A 78 5.95 -6.38 -6.85
N HIS A 79 7.25 -6.55 -6.61
CA HIS A 79 7.77 -7.30 -5.47
C HIS A 79 9.13 -6.75 -5.02
N GLY A 80 9.22 -6.47 -3.73
CA GLY A 80 10.48 -6.18 -3.07
C GLY A 80 11.33 -7.43 -2.88
N THR A 81 12.15 -7.83 -3.86
CA THR A 81 13.10 -8.92 -3.60
C THR A 81 14.22 -8.37 -2.73
N VAL A 82 14.47 -8.99 -1.57
CA VAL A 82 15.64 -8.66 -0.77
C VAL A 82 16.76 -9.65 -1.07
N GLU A 83 17.90 -9.12 -1.50
CA GLU A 83 19.08 -9.90 -1.83
C GLU A 83 20.06 -9.86 -0.67
N LEU A 84 20.62 -11.01 -0.31
CA LEU A 84 21.63 -11.13 0.75
C LEU A 84 22.99 -11.46 0.15
N SER A 85 24.03 -10.84 0.69
CA SER A 85 25.42 -11.13 0.33
C SER A 85 26.28 -11.30 1.58
N GLU A 86 27.21 -12.25 1.52
CA GLU A 86 28.22 -12.44 2.55
C GLU A 86 29.47 -11.62 2.23
N ARG A 87 30.02 -10.94 3.24
CA ARG A 87 31.30 -10.24 3.22
C ARG A 87 32.01 -10.51 4.53
N GLU A 88 33.19 -11.12 4.47
CA GLU A 88 34.02 -11.39 5.65
C GLU A 88 33.27 -12.12 6.79
N GLY A 89 32.47 -13.15 6.46
CA GLY A 89 31.70 -13.90 7.46
C GLY A 89 30.45 -13.19 7.98
N ARG A 90 30.09 -12.03 7.40
CA ARG A 90 28.93 -11.23 7.79
C ARG A 90 27.96 -11.07 6.63
N TRP A 91 26.66 -11.09 6.93
CA TRP A 91 25.61 -11.03 5.93
C TRP A 91 24.96 -9.64 5.88
N TYR A 92 24.73 -9.15 4.67
CA TYR A 92 24.20 -7.81 4.41
C TYR A 92 23.15 -7.87 3.31
N ILE A 93 22.21 -6.92 3.34
CA ILE A 93 21.34 -6.67 2.18
C ILE A 93 22.19 -6.10 1.04
N ALA A 94 22.32 -6.87 -0.04
CA ALA A 94 23.11 -6.52 -1.22
C ALA A 94 22.46 -5.40 -2.04
N ASN A 95 21.13 -5.39 -2.12
CA ASN A 95 20.36 -4.45 -2.91
C ASN A 95 19.71 -3.33 -2.06
N MET A 96 20.37 -2.92 -0.97
CA MET A 96 19.86 -1.91 -0.05
C MET A 96 19.49 -0.57 -0.71
N PRO A 97 20.27 -0.02 -1.66
CA PRO A 97 19.87 1.20 -2.36
C PRO A 97 18.53 1.08 -3.08
N LEU A 98 18.29 -0.08 -3.72
CA LEU A 98 17.03 -0.37 -4.38
C LEU A 98 15.89 -0.44 -3.35
N LEU A 99 16.05 -1.18 -2.25
CA LEU A 99 15.00 -1.25 -1.23
C LEU A 99 14.64 0.12 -0.66
N ARG A 100 15.64 0.97 -0.40
CA ARG A 100 15.41 2.34 0.09
C ARG A 100 14.62 3.17 -0.91
N TYR A 101 14.96 3.07 -2.20
CA TYR A 101 14.23 3.71 -3.28
C TYR A 101 12.77 3.23 -3.31
N VAL A 102 12.56 1.91 -3.31
CA VAL A 102 11.22 1.32 -3.31
C VAL A 102 10.39 1.79 -2.12
N LEU A 103 10.91 1.67 -0.90
CA LEU A 103 10.18 2.09 0.31
C LEU A 103 9.83 3.57 0.28
N ASN A 104 10.71 4.42 -0.27
CA ASN A 104 10.45 5.85 -0.39
C ASN A 104 9.31 6.15 -1.38
N ASP A 105 9.14 5.35 -2.45
CA ASP A 105 8.05 5.54 -3.42
C ASP A 105 6.65 5.25 -2.85
N TYR A 106 6.56 4.46 -1.78
CA TYR A 106 5.30 4.25 -1.04
C TYR A 106 4.93 5.42 -0.12
N ARG A 107 5.87 6.33 0.20
CA ARG A 107 5.65 7.40 1.19
C ARG A 107 4.42 8.28 0.93
N PRO A 108 4.18 8.75 -0.31
CA PRO A 108 3.00 9.57 -0.61
C PRO A 108 1.70 8.83 -0.27
N LEU A 109 1.67 7.52 -0.54
CA LEU A 109 0.51 6.67 -0.28
C LEU A 109 0.31 6.38 1.21
N THR A 110 1.38 6.27 2.01
CA THR A 110 1.32 5.70 3.36
C THR A 110 1.53 6.69 4.51
N GLN A 111 2.26 7.78 4.31
CA GLN A 111 2.69 8.68 5.40
C GLN A 111 2.26 10.13 5.19
N ASN A 112 2.35 10.63 3.96
CA ASN A 112 2.14 12.05 3.68
C ASN A 112 0.65 12.38 3.56
N LYS A 113 0.00 12.64 4.70
CA LYS A 113 -1.44 12.91 4.77
C LYS A 113 -1.93 14.10 3.92
N ARG A 114 -1.01 15.00 3.55
CA ARG A 114 -1.30 16.18 2.70
C ARG A 114 -1.18 15.89 1.20
N ASP A 115 -0.58 14.76 0.82
CA ASP A 115 -0.45 14.39 -0.57
C ASP A 115 -1.82 13.92 -1.09
N ALA A 116 -2.14 14.29 -2.33
CA ALA A 116 -3.42 13.94 -2.94
C ALA A 116 -3.58 12.41 -3.09
N ASP A 117 -2.47 11.70 -3.35
CA ASP A 117 -2.41 10.25 -3.53
C ASP A 117 -2.35 9.47 -2.20
N TYR A 118 -2.42 10.13 -1.04
CA TYR A 118 -2.54 9.45 0.26
C TYR A 118 -3.78 8.56 0.29
N TYR A 119 -3.62 7.30 0.70
CA TYR A 119 -4.67 6.27 0.56
C TYR A 119 -6.02 6.68 1.17
N GLN A 120 -6.00 7.39 2.31
CA GLN A 120 -7.22 7.81 2.99
C GLN A 120 -7.94 8.91 2.20
N ASN A 121 -7.20 9.81 1.55
CA ASN A 121 -7.79 10.85 0.71
C ASN A 121 -8.47 10.19 -0.49
N VAL A 122 -7.78 9.24 -1.14
CA VAL A 122 -8.34 8.45 -2.25
C VAL A 122 -9.57 7.65 -1.81
N HIS A 123 -9.52 7.01 -0.64
CA HIS A 123 -10.65 6.30 -0.07
C HIS A 123 -11.84 7.23 0.17
N ASN A 124 -11.63 8.38 0.78
CA ASN A 124 -12.71 9.32 1.10
C ASN A 124 -13.43 9.81 -0.16
N THR A 125 -12.66 10.17 -1.20
CA THR A 125 -13.21 10.57 -2.50
C THR A 125 -14.07 9.46 -3.11
N TRP A 126 -13.51 8.24 -3.20
CA TRP A 126 -14.23 7.10 -3.78
C TRP A 126 -15.47 6.71 -2.97
N TYR A 127 -15.35 6.70 -1.65
CA TYR A 127 -16.47 6.43 -0.76
C TYR A 127 -17.55 7.50 -0.93
N GLY A 128 -17.18 8.76 -1.12
CA GLY A 128 -18.10 9.85 -1.47
C GLY A 128 -18.93 9.54 -2.72
N PHE A 129 -18.29 9.09 -3.81
CA PHE A 129 -18.99 8.72 -5.05
C PHE A 129 -19.96 7.54 -4.88
N LEU A 130 -19.62 6.58 -4.01
CA LEU A 130 -20.53 5.46 -3.68
C LEU A 130 -21.73 5.89 -2.84
N GLN A 131 -21.56 6.91 -1.98
CA GLN A 131 -22.64 7.45 -1.14
C GLN A 131 -23.53 8.45 -1.89
N GLU A 132 -23.03 9.10 -2.94
CA GLU A 132 -23.85 10.01 -3.74
C GLU A 132 -24.94 9.24 -4.49
N THR A 133 -26.18 9.68 -4.33
CA THR A 133 -27.35 9.05 -4.96
C THR A 133 -28.03 9.93 -5.98
N ASP A 134 -27.73 11.23 -5.96
CA ASP A 134 -28.24 12.22 -6.87
C ASP A 134 -27.14 12.63 -7.86
N PRO A 135 -27.20 12.17 -9.13
CA PRO A 135 -26.18 12.49 -10.12
C PRO A 135 -26.17 13.99 -10.50
N SER A 136 -27.14 14.80 -10.08
CA SER A 136 -27.12 16.25 -10.30
C SER A 136 -26.17 16.99 -9.36
N ARG A 137 -25.71 16.33 -8.28
CA ARG A 137 -24.80 16.91 -7.27
C ARG A 137 -23.33 16.60 -7.51
N GLY A 138 -23.04 15.59 -8.33
CA GLY A 138 -21.70 15.15 -8.67
C GLY A 138 -21.71 13.75 -9.27
N LEU A 139 -20.53 13.13 -9.33
CA LEU A 139 -20.38 11.75 -9.79
C LEU A 139 -20.98 10.77 -8.77
N SER A 140 -22.01 10.04 -9.20
CA SER A 140 -22.57 8.89 -8.48
C SER A 140 -22.06 7.59 -9.09
N VAL A 141 -21.63 6.66 -8.24
CA VAL A 141 -21.20 5.32 -8.65
C VAL A 141 -22.11 4.27 -8.03
N ARG A 142 -22.65 3.41 -8.90
CA ARG A 142 -23.36 2.19 -8.52
C ARG A 142 -22.56 0.95 -8.84
N VAL A 143 -22.66 -0.04 -7.96
CA VAL A 143 -22.01 -1.34 -8.13
C VAL A 143 -23.11 -2.37 -8.36
N LEU A 144 -23.02 -3.10 -9.47
CA LEU A 144 -24.01 -4.08 -9.87
C LEU A 144 -23.38 -5.48 -9.87
N ASP A 145 -24.15 -6.50 -9.52
CA ASP A 145 -23.74 -7.89 -9.65
C ASP A 145 -24.03 -8.46 -11.05
N THR A 146 -23.90 -9.78 -11.21
CA THR A 146 -24.19 -10.48 -12.48
C THR A 146 -25.64 -10.41 -12.95
N SER A 147 -26.56 -10.12 -12.02
CA SER A 147 -27.99 -10.06 -12.26
C SER A 147 -28.47 -8.61 -12.45
N ASP A 148 -27.54 -7.66 -12.58
CA ASP A 148 -27.78 -6.21 -12.57
C ASP A 148 -28.43 -5.70 -11.25
N GLU A 149 -28.31 -6.44 -10.15
CA GLU A 149 -28.79 -6.01 -8.84
C GLU A 149 -27.80 -5.03 -8.18
N ASP A 150 -28.32 -3.97 -7.54
CA ASP A 150 -27.51 -2.97 -6.85
C ASP A 150 -26.92 -3.52 -5.54
N VAL A 151 -25.60 -3.71 -5.56
CA VAL A 151 -24.78 -4.19 -4.43
C VAL A 151 -23.87 -3.10 -3.88
N THR A 152 -24.15 -1.83 -4.16
CA THR A 152 -23.34 -0.66 -3.75
C THR A 152 -23.10 -0.64 -2.24
N THR A 153 -24.10 -0.98 -1.43
CA THR A 153 -23.97 -1.05 0.04
C THR A 153 -22.99 -2.14 0.48
N ILE A 154 -23.05 -3.32 -0.15
CA ILE A 154 -22.13 -4.43 0.14
C ILE A 154 -20.71 -4.04 -0.26
N PHE A 155 -20.54 -3.43 -1.44
CA PHE A 155 -19.26 -2.93 -1.91
C PHE A 155 -18.69 -1.85 -1.00
N SER A 156 -19.51 -0.90 -0.55
CA SER A 156 -19.12 0.16 0.38
C SER A 156 -18.60 -0.39 1.70
N LYS A 157 -19.24 -1.44 2.23
CA LYS A 157 -18.76 -2.15 3.42
C LYS A 157 -17.42 -2.87 3.15
N TRP A 158 -17.32 -3.56 2.01
CA TRP A 158 -16.13 -4.29 1.60
C TRP A 158 -14.89 -3.39 1.40
N ILE A 159 -15.06 -2.20 0.82
CA ILE A 159 -13.96 -1.24 0.63
C ILE A 159 -13.59 -0.54 1.95
N SER A 160 -14.57 -0.31 2.84
CA SER A 160 -14.33 0.25 4.19
C SER A 160 -13.56 -0.71 5.10
N GLU A 161 -13.83 -2.01 5.02
CA GLU A 161 -13.01 -3.05 5.66
C GLU A 161 -11.55 -3.00 5.19
N ARG A 162 -11.33 -2.81 3.87
CA ARG A 162 -9.98 -2.62 3.31
C ARG A 162 -9.29 -1.37 3.80
N ASN A 163 -10.00 -0.24 3.87
CA ASN A 163 -9.41 0.99 4.40
C ASN A 163 -8.96 0.83 5.87
N ARG A 164 -9.76 0.13 6.67
CA ARG A 164 -9.39 -0.22 8.06
C ARG A 164 -8.20 -1.17 8.11
N ALA A 165 -8.15 -2.17 7.22
CA ALA A 165 -7.01 -3.07 7.09
C ALA A 165 -5.70 -2.34 6.73
N ILE A 166 -5.72 -1.46 5.72
CA ILE A 166 -4.57 -0.61 5.36
C ILE A 166 -4.10 0.18 6.58
N THR A 167 -5.04 0.81 7.29
CA THR A 167 -4.73 1.57 8.51
C THR A 167 -4.10 0.69 9.60
N ALA A 168 -4.59 -0.55 9.77
CA ALA A 168 -4.06 -1.48 10.75
C ALA A 168 -2.62 -1.91 10.41
N VAL A 169 -2.33 -2.17 9.13
CA VAL A 169 -0.96 -2.45 8.65
C VAL A 169 -0.05 -1.25 8.90
N LEU A 170 -0.46 -0.05 8.48
CA LEU A 170 0.37 1.15 8.68
C LEU A 170 0.65 1.44 10.15
N ARG A 171 -0.26 1.09 11.06
CA ARG A 171 -0.06 1.23 12.51
C ARG A 171 0.83 0.14 13.12
N SER A 172 0.93 -1.03 12.50
CA SER A 172 1.86 -2.08 12.94
C SER A 172 3.27 -1.87 12.40
N LEU A 173 3.42 -0.96 11.44
CA LEU A 173 4.69 -0.53 10.87
C LEU A 173 5.18 0.75 11.53
N GLU A 174 6.50 0.88 11.62
CA GLU A 174 7.14 2.05 12.20
C GLU A 174 7.43 3.08 11.10
N CYS A 175 6.40 3.44 10.31
CA CYS A 175 6.53 4.32 9.14
C CYS A 175 7.15 5.69 9.48
N ASP A 176 6.87 6.23 10.67
CA ASP A 176 7.47 7.49 11.12
C ASP A 176 9.00 7.37 11.24
N TYR A 177 9.49 6.28 11.86
CA TYR A 177 10.92 6.00 11.95
C TYR A 177 11.53 5.66 10.58
N LEU A 178 10.84 4.87 9.76
CA LEU A 178 11.28 4.56 8.40
C LEU A 178 11.55 5.84 7.59
N TYR A 179 10.58 6.75 7.52
CA TYR A 179 10.68 7.93 6.66
C TYR A 179 11.52 9.04 7.29
N ASN A 180 11.35 9.31 8.58
CA ASN A 180 11.97 10.46 9.24
C ASN A 180 13.26 10.11 9.99
N GLY A 181 13.62 8.84 10.13
CA GLY A 181 14.88 8.40 10.72
C GLY A 181 15.86 7.77 9.72
N ILE A 182 15.35 7.07 8.70
CA ILE A 182 16.18 6.28 7.78
C ILE A 182 16.21 6.84 6.35
N LEU A 183 15.05 7.16 5.77
CA LEU A 183 14.96 7.43 4.32
C LEU A 183 15.15 8.89 3.94
N GLN A 184 14.53 9.85 4.63
CA GLN A 184 14.54 11.26 4.19
C GLN A 184 15.23 12.23 5.13
N HIS A 185 14.79 12.26 6.38
CA HIS A 185 15.23 13.24 7.34
C HIS A 185 16.15 12.54 8.32
N SER A 186 17.26 13.18 8.68
CA SER A 186 18.02 12.79 9.87
C SER A 186 17.38 13.49 11.06
N ASP A 187 16.11 13.20 11.33
CA ASP A 187 15.44 13.76 12.49
C ASP A 187 16.20 13.33 13.75
N VAL A 188 16.67 14.31 14.51
CA VAL A 188 17.51 14.11 15.70
C VAL A 188 16.82 13.19 16.71
N ARG A 189 15.48 13.15 16.74
CA ARG A 189 14.68 12.26 17.59
C ARG A 189 14.98 10.78 17.35
N PHE A 190 15.42 10.42 16.15
CA PHE A 190 15.72 9.03 15.76
C PHE A 190 17.22 8.74 15.67
N ALA A 191 18.11 9.74 15.85
CA ALA A 191 19.54 9.60 15.58
C ALA A 191 20.21 8.49 16.41
N GLU A 192 19.92 8.42 17.71
CA GLU A 192 20.49 7.40 18.60
C GLU A 192 20.03 5.98 18.20
N ARG A 193 18.73 5.82 17.95
CA ARG A 193 18.16 4.55 17.48
C ARG A 193 18.76 4.14 16.14
N PHE A 194 18.83 5.07 15.18
CA PHE A 194 19.40 4.82 13.87
C PHE A 194 20.86 4.34 13.97
N LEU A 195 21.68 5.00 14.79
CA LEU A 195 23.07 4.59 14.98
C LEU A 195 23.16 3.18 15.58
N LYS A 196 22.33 2.87 16.58
CA LYS A 196 22.25 1.54 17.20
C LYS A 196 21.85 0.47 16.18
N ASP A 197 20.80 0.73 15.40
CA ASP A 197 20.29 -0.22 14.39
C ASP A 197 21.29 -0.42 13.25
N TYR A 198 21.99 0.64 12.84
CA TYR A 198 23.04 0.60 11.82
C TYR A 198 24.24 -0.24 12.26
N VAL A 199 24.77 0.00 13.47
CA VAL A 199 25.96 -0.70 13.98
C VAL A 199 25.66 -2.16 14.31
N SER A 200 24.47 -2.45 14.83
CA SER A 200 24.06 -3.82 15.19
C SER A 200 23.64 -4.68 13.98
N GLY A 201 23.32 -4.04 12.85
CA GLY A 201 22.75 -4.69 11.68
C GLY A 201 21.23 -4.86 11.71
N GLU A 202 20.56 -4.45 12.80
CA GLU A 202 19.09 -4.46 12.93
C GLU A 202 18.39 -3.61 11.85
N LEU A 203 19.08 -2.62 11.29
CA LEU A 203 18.59 -1.85 10.15
C LEU A 203 18.24 -2.76 8.94
N ASN A 204 18.99 -3.83 8.71
CA ASN A 204 18.69 -4.77 7.61
C ASN A 204 17.35 -5.47 7.84
N TYR A 205 17.14 -6.00 9.05
CA TYR A 205 15.90 -6.65 9.45
C TYR A 205 14.71 -5.70 9.42
N PHE A 206 14.91 -4.45 9.84
CA PHE A 206 13.90 -3.41 9.78
C PHE A 206 13.43 -3.14 8.34
N LEU A 207 14.37 -2.96 7.41
CA LEU A 207 14.05 -2.75 6.00
C LEU A 207 13.36 -3.97 5.39
N TRP A 208 13.85 -5.18 5.70
CA TRP A 208 13.26 -6.45 5.27
C TRP A 208 11.78 -6.54 5.64
N LYS A 209 11.44 -6.29 6.91
CA LYS A 209 10.06 -6.29 7.42
C LYS A 209 9.16 -5.31 6.66
N HIS A 210 9.63 -4.09 6.41
CA HIS A 210 8.85 -3.08 5.70
C HIS A 210 8.59 -3.46 4.24
N MET A 211 9.59 -4.03 3.56
CA MET A 211 9.42 -4.51 2.18
C MET A 211 8.30 -5.55 2.08
N HIS A 212 8.29 -6.54 2.97
CA HIS A 212 7.24 -7.56 2.97
C HIS A 212 5.85 -6.99 3.27
N ALA A 213 5.75 -6.10 4.24
CA ALA A 213 4.46 -5.49 4.57
C ALA A 213 3.94 -4.55 3.47
N PHE A 214 4.84 -3.95 2.67
CA PHE A 214 4.46 -3.04 1.60
C PHE A 214 3.93 -3.77 0.36
N ASP A 215 4.39 -5.00 0.09
CA ASP A 215 3.78 -5.87 -0.92
C ASP A 215 2.29 -6.13 -0.59
N MET A 216 1.98 -6.43 0.67
CA MET A 216 0.59 -6.56 1.15
C MET A 216 -0.21 -5.25 1.01
N LEU A 217 0.41 -4.09 1.30
CA LEU A 217 -0.24 -2.78 1.09
C LEU A 217 -0.60 -2.54 -0.37
N ARG A 218 0.28 -2.91 -1.31
CA ARG A 218 0.02 -2.78 -2.75
C ARG A 218 -1.21 -3.59 -3.17
N GLU A 219 -1.36 -4.82 -2.70
CA GLU A 219 -2.52 -5.67 -2.99
C GLU A 219 -3.82 -5.05 -2.44
N MET A 220 -3.77 -4.51 -1.22
CA MET A 220 -4.92 -3.83 -0.62
C MET A 220 -5.31 -2.52 -1.33
N LEU A 221 -4.34 -1.86 -1.98
CA LEU A 221 -4.56 -0.64 -2.75
C LEU A 221 -5.08 -0.92 -4.18
N GLU A 222 -4.94 -2.15 -4.68
CA GLU A 222 -5.33 -2.53 -6.05
C GLU A 222 -6.77 -2.17 -6.41
N PRO A 223 -7.79 -2.36 -5.54
CA PRO A 223 -9.16 -2.02 -5.89
C PRO A 223 -9.32 -0.52 -6.19
N TYR A 224 -8.67 0.36 -5.40
CA TYR A 224 -8.70 1.80 -5.65
C TYR A 224 -8.04 2.15 -6.98
N HIS A 225 -6.93 1.48 -7.32
CA HIS A 225 -6.28 1.66 -8.60
C HIS A 225 -7.21 1.27 -9.75
N ARG A 226 -7.80 0.07 -9.72
CA ARG A 226 -8.72 -0.40 -10.77
C ARG A 226 -9.88 0.56 -11.00
N LEU A 227 -10.43 1.12 -9.92
CA LEU A 227 -11.53 2.08 -9.96
C LEU A 227 -11.11 3.41 -10.56
N LEU A 228 -10.01 3.99 -10.05
CA LEU A 228 -9.53 5.28 -10.50
C LEU A 228 -9.05 5.22 -11.95
N SER A 229 -8.36 4.15 -12.38
CA SER A 229 -7.84 3.99 -13.75
C SER A 229 -8.92 3.98 -14.84
N ILE A 230 -10.19 3.76 -14.49
CA ILE A 230 -11.35 3.91 -15.40
C ILE A 230 -11.72 5.39 -15.55
N LEU A 231 -11.60 6.16 -14.47
CA LEU A 231 -11.90 7.59 -14.40
C LEU A 231 -10.71 8.48 -14.80
N THR A 232 -9.48 7.95 -14.79
CA THR A 232 -8.27 8.71 -15.08
C THR A 232 -8.12 8.97 -16.57
N PHE A 233 -8.29 10.24 -16.95
CA PHE A 233 -7.82 10.80 -18.21
C PHE A 233 -7.09 12.12 -17.93
N PRO A 234 -5.90 12.35 -18.53
CA PRO A 234 -5.24 11.53 -19.55
C PRO A 234 -4.46 10.32 -18.98
N LYS A 235 -4.31 9.27 -19.78
CA LYS A 235 -3.32 8.20 -19.53
C LYS A 235 -1.96 8.62 -20.08
N LEU A 236 -0.88 8.11 -19.49
CA LEU A 236 0.46 8.32 -20.03
C LEU A 236 0.51 7.79 -21.47
N GLY A 237 0.90 8.67 -22.40
CA GLY A 237 1.02 8.31 -23.81
C GLY A 237 2.28 7.49 -24.09
N PRO A 238 2.31 6.75 -25.21
CA PRO A 238 3.56 6.17 -25.70
C PRO A 238 4.57 7.28 -26.05
N LEU A 239 5.86 6.94 -26.01
CA LEU A 239 6.96 7.81 -26.46
C LEU A 239 6.94 8.03 -27.98
#